data_AF-A0A8J6N7I4-F1
#
_entry.id   AF-A0A8J6N7I4-F1
#
_cell.length_a   1.000
_cell.length_b   1.000
_cell.length_c   1.000
_cell.angle_alpha   90.00
_cell.angle_beta   90.00
_cell.angle_gamma   90.00
#
_symmetry.space_group_name_H-M   'P 1'
#
loop_
_entity.id
_entity.type
_entity.pdbx_description
1 polymer ?
#
loop_
_entity_poly.entity_id
_entity_poly.type
_entity_poly.pdbx_seq_one_letter_code
_entity_poly.pdbx_strand_id
1 'polypeptide(L)'
;MLKSYLKKISKIANQGDAREESYYATLEELFKKIAQSFGKGKIHITILPKTTEAGNPDFRIWDGKQHIVGYIEAKAPTTENLDLIEESEQLKRYRNTFPNLILTNFFEFRLYRNGILVNKVLIARPFIVHKLKTIPPVEKEPDFTKLMEAFYSFSLPRVYNAKNLAIELAKRTSFLKDEVIAEELAEEEKAGKGFILRFYEAFSQFLISGLSKEDFADLYSQTITYGLFAARMRLPAEASAQAGAKNGFNRKLAYDNIPSTIGILRDVFRFVSLEDVPTQMEWIIDDIAEVLSVADVNKLLQDYFREGKGKDPVVHFYETFLAEYDPKTRERRGVYYTPEPVVSYIVRSLHHILKDRFDKADGLASDTVTVLDPASGTLTFLAEAAKLAVDEFASKYGQGGKEGFIKDHILKNFYAFELMMAPYAVGHLKMSFLLEELGCSLKKDDRFKLYLTNTLDMEE
;
A
#
# COMPACT_ATOMS: atom_id res chain seq x y z
N MET A 1 13.85 -33.22 -14.64
CA MET A 1 12.96 -32.19 -15.24
C MET A 1 13.70 -31.28 -16.22
N LEU A 2 14.91 -30.84 -15.88
CA LEU A 2 15.73 -29.91 -16.67
C LEU A 2 16.02 -30.39 -18.10
N LYS A 3 16.26 -31.69 -18.34
CA LYS A 3 16.45 -32.24 -19.69
C LYS A 3 15.29 -31.93 -20.63
N SER A 4 14.05 -32.05 -20.15
CA SER A 4 12.85 -31.74 -20.94
C SER A 4 12.69 -30.25 -21.16
N TYR A 5 13.05 -29.44 -20.17
CA TYR A 5 13.02 -27.98 -20.25
C TYR A 5 14.00 -27.47 -21.31
N LEU A 6 15.27 -27.90 -21.24
CA LEU A 6 16.30 -27.51 -22.22
C LEU A 6 15.97 -27.97 -23.63
N LYS A 7 15.35 -29.15 -23.80
CA LYS A 7 14.85 -29.61 -25.12
C LYS A 7 13.79 -28.65 -25.70
N LYS A 8 12.91 -28.09 -24.88
CA LYS A 8 11.91 -27.10 -25.31
C LYS A 8 12.55 -25.76 -25.64
N ILE A 9 13.45 -25.26 -24.78
CA ILE A 9 14.23 -24.03 -25.04
C ILE A 9 14.98 -24.14 -26.37
N SER A 10 15.71 -25.24 -26.62
CA SER A 10 16.41 -25.47 -27.88
C SER A 10 15.47 -25.51 -29.09
N LYS A 11 14.27 -26.10 -28.94
CA LYS A 11 13.29 -26.15 -30.03
C LYS A 11 12.80 -24.74 -30.40
N ILE A 12 12.48 -23.91 -29.41
CA ILE A 12 12.02 -22.53 -29.62
C ILE A 12 13.13 -21.69 -30.25
N ALA A 13 14.36 -21.76 -29.72
CA ALA A 13 15.50 -21.03 -30.26
C ALA A 13 15.82 -21.39 -31.71
N ASN A 14 15.68 -22.66 -32.08
CA ASN A 14 15.95 -23.14 -33.44
C ASN A 14 14.88 -22.75 -34.48
N GLN A 15 13.72 -22.20 -34.07
CA GLN A 15 12.70 -21.70 -35.01
C GLN A 15 13.12 -20.39 -35.69
N GLY A 16 13.98 -19.59 -35.04
CA GLY A 16 14.62 -18.40 -35.62
C GLY A 16 13.80 -17.10 -35.56
N ASP A 17 12.53 -17.15 -35.14
CA ASP A 17 11.62 -16.01 -34.96
C ASP A 17 11.20 -15.78 -33.50
N ALA A 18 11.81 -16.52 -32.56
CA ALA A 18 11.47 -16.47 -31.15
C ALA A 18 11.91 -15.17 -30.48
N ARG A 19 10.98 -14.55 -29.76
CA ARG A 19 11.25 -13.44 -28.83
C ARG A 19 11.34 -13.96 -27.40
N GLU A 20 11.65 -13.08 -26.46
CA GLU A 20 11.76 -13.42 -25.04
C GLU A 20 10.48 -14.09 -24.50
N GLU A 21 9.32 -13.55 -24.85
CA GLU A 21 8.00 -14.01 -24.41
C GLU A 21 7.68 -15.41 -24.95
N SER A 22 8.30 -15.82 -26.07
CA SER A 22 8.15 -17.16 -26.63
C SER A 22 8.62 -18.26 -25.66
N TYR A 23 9.49 -17.93 -24.70
CA TYR A 23 10.03 -18.86 -23.72
C TYR A 23 9.22 -18.88 -22.42
N TYR A 24 8.29 -17.95 -22.20
CA TYR A 24 7.59 -17.78 -20.92
C TYR A 24 6.77 -18.99 -20.52
N ALA A 25 6.04 -19.60 -21.45
CA ALA A 25 5.28 -20.83 -21.20
C ALA A 25 6.19 -22.01 -20.78
N THR A 26 7.41 -22.05 -21.31
CA THR A 26 8.39 -23.11 -20.96
C THR A 26 8.93 -22.91 -19.55
N LEU A 27 9.17 -21.66 -19.14
CA LEU A 27 9.60 -21.30 -17.79
C LEU A 27 8.48 -21.54 -16.78
N GLU A 28 7.25 -21.13 -17.09
CA GLU A 28 6.07 -21.36 -16.27
C GLU A 28 5.86 -22.85 -15.97
N GLU A 29 5.96 -23.70 -16.99
CA GLU A 29 5.84 -25.16 -16.84
C GLU A 29 6.95 -25.73 -15.96
N LEU A 30 8.18 -25.23 -16.06
CA LEU A 30 9.30 -25.64 -15.22
C LEU A 30 9.00 -25.34 -13.75
N PHE A 31 8.59 -24.11 -13.44
CA PHE A 31 8.27 -23.71 -12.07
C PHE A 31 7.09 -24.50 -11.51
N LYS A 32 6.02 -24.70 -12.30
CA LYS A 32 4.87 -25.57 -11.91
C LYS A 32 5.30 -26.99 -11.57
N LYS A 33 6.13 -27.62 -12.39
CA LYS A 33 6.62 -28.99 -12.14
C LYS A 33 7.51 -29.09 -10.90
N ILE A 34 8.38 -28.10 -10.68
CA ILE A 34 9.25 -28.05 -9.50
C ILE A 34 8.42 -27.89 -8.22
N ALA A 35 7.44 -26.97 -8.22
CA ALA A 35 6.55 -26.80 -7.08
C ALA A 35 5.78 -28.08 -6.74
N GLN A 36 5.28 -28.81 -7.75
CA GLN A 36 4.67 -30.12 -7.56
C GLN A 36 5.64 -31.11 -6.91
N SER A 37 6.91 -31.14 -7.34
CA SER A 37 7.91 -32.04 -6.76
C SER A 37 8.23 -31.73 -5.29
N PHE A 38 8.05 -30.47 -4.85
CA PHE A 38 8.18 -30.07 -3.46
C PHE A 38 6.87 -30.20 -2.65
N GLY A 39 5.83 -30.84 -3.19
CA GLY A 39 4.53 -30.97 -2.52
C GLY A 39 3.71 -29.68 -2.49
N LYS A 40 4.11 -28.62 -3.22
CA LYS A 40 3.39 -27.35 -3.37
C LYS A 40 2.45 -27.39 -4.58
N GLY A 41 1.54 -28.35 -4.61
CA GLY A 41 0.76 -28.70 -5.82
C GLY A 41 -0.23 -27.66 -6.35
N LYS A 42 -0.43 -26.51 -5.69
CA LYS A 42 -1.42 -25.50 -6.06
C LYS A 42 -0.85 -24.14 -6.45
N ILE A 43 0.44 -24.03 -6.81
CA ILE A 43 0.96 -22.71 -7.17
C ILE A 43 0.25 -22.11 -8.39
N HIS A 44 -0.06 -20.81 -8.31
CA HIS A 44 -0.58 -20.04 -9.42
C HIS A 44 0.53 -19.12 -9.92
N ILE A 45 0.76 -19.09 -11.24
CA ILE A 45 1.77 -18.22 -11.86
C ILE A 45 1.03 -17.25 -12.76
N THR A 46 1.28 -15.96 -12.54
CA THR A 46 0.80 -14.89 -13.42
C THR A 46 1.97 -14.43 -14.29
N ILE A 47 1.78 -14.45 -15.61
CA ILE A 47 2.75 -13.95 -16.59
C ILE A 47 2.31 -12.52 -16.98
N LEU A 48 3.22 -11.56 -16.90
CA LEU A 48 2.94 -10.12 -17.04
C LEU A 48 3.73 -9.52 -18.22
N PRO A 49 3.42 -9.89 -19.48
CA PRO A 49 4.27 -9.57 -20.64
C PRO A 49 4.20 -8.10 -21.11
N LYS A 50 3.55 -7.19 -20.37
CA LYS A 50 3.36 -5.80 -20.83
C LYS A 50 4.64 -5.00 -20.58
N THR A 51 5.27 -4.59 -21.68
CA THR A 51 6.48 -3.78 -21.72
C THR A 51 6.18 -2.33 -21.34
N THR A 52 6.45 -1.96 -20.10
CA THR A 52 6.86 -0.58 -19.79
C THR A 52 8.33 -0.64 -19.37
N GLU A 53 9.14 0.33 -19.80
CA GLU A 53 10.59 0.41 -19.47
C GLU A 53 10.85 0.49 -17.95
N ALA A 54 9.80 0.77 -17.18
CA ALA A 54 9.77 0.90 -15.73
C ALA A 54 9.03 -0.27 -14.99
N GLY A 55 8.30 -1.14 -15.71
CA GLY A 55 7.17 -1.95 -15.20
C GLY A 55 7.43 -3.03 -14.13
N ASN A 56 6.57 -4.06 -14.06
CA ASN A 56 6.64 -5.16 -13.08
C ASN A 56 7.59 -6.29 -13.53
N PRO A 57 8.09 -7.14 -12.62
CA PRO A 57 8.73 -8.39 -12.99
C PRO A 57 7.83 -9.27 -13.88
N ASP A 58 8.43 -9.94 -14.86
CA ASP A 58 7.72 -10.76 -15.86
C ASP A 58 6.81 -11.84 -15.28
N PHE A 59 7.16 -12.39 -14.11
CA PHE A 59 6.36 -13.42 -13.44
C PHE A 59 6.12 -13.08 -11.97
N ARG A 60 4.90 -13.40 -11.52
CA ARG A 60 4.54 -13.50 -10.11
C ARG A 60 4.10 -14.92 -9.78
N ILE A 61 4.64 -15.47 -8.69
CA ILE A 61 4.31 -16.81 -8.22
C ILE A 61 3.58 -16.74 -6.90
N TRP A 62 2.43 -17.41 -6.85
CA TRP A 62 1.58 -17.54 -5.68
C TRP A 62 1.60 -18.97 -5.14
N ASP A 63 1.34 -19.13 -3.85
CA ASP A 63 1.24 -20.43 -3.18
C ASP A 63 -0.05 -21.21 -3.49
N GLY A 64 -0.99 -20.58 -4.21
CA GLY A 64 -2.31 -21.16 -4.52
C GLY A 64 -3.44 -20.74 -3.61
N LYS A 65 -3.17 -19.91 -2.61
CA LYS A 65 -4.16 -19.23 -1.80
C LYS A 65 -4.16 -17.75 -2.17
N GLN A 66 -3.40 -16.96 -1.43
CA GLN A 66 -3.29 -15.51 -1.55
C GLN A 66 -1.89 -15.02 -1.14
N HIS A 67 -0.90 -15.92 -1.08
CA HIS A 67 0.46 -15.53 -0.71
C HIS A 67 1.41 -15.56 -1.87
N ILE A 68 2.17 -14.47 -2.04
CA ILE A 68 3.23 -14.34 -3.02
C ILE A 68 4.46 -15.06 -2.50
N VAL A 69 4.86 -16.08 -3.27
CA VAL A 69 6.11 -16.81 -3.06
C VAL A 69 7.27 -15.94 -3.52
N GLY A 70 7.13 -15.26 -4.65
CA GLY A 70 8.16 -14.38 -5.17
C GLY A 70 7.95 -14.04 -6.64
N TYR A 71 8.96 -13.38 -7.19
CA TYR A 71 8.92 -12.75 -8.49
C TYR A 71 10.04 -13.29 -9.38
N ILE A 72 9.85 -13.22 -10.69
CA ILE A 72 10.88 -13.57 -11.65
C ILE A 72 10.95 -12.48 -12.71
N GLU A 73 12.15 -11.96 -12.90
CA GLU A 73 12.53 -11.17 -14.06
C GLU A 73 13.25 -12.09 -15.04
N ALA A 74 12.70 -12.22 -16.24
CA ALA A 74 13.35 -12.90 -17.34
C ALA A 74 14.10 -11.89 -18.21
N LYS A 75 15.08 -12.39 -18.95
CA LYS A 75 15.73 -11.69 -20.06
C LYS A 75 15.90 -12.67 -21.19
N ALA A 76 16.02 -12.15 -22.41
CA ALA A 76 16.19 -12.95 -23.61
C ALA A 76 17.26 -14.04 -23.41
N PRO A 77 17.05 -15.28 -23.88
CA PRO A 77 18.03 -16.36 -23.70
C PRO A 77 19.38 -16.10 -24.38
N THR A 78 19.46 -15.11 -25.26
CA THR A 78 20.67 -14.63 -25.93
C THR A 78 21.48 -13.65 -25.07
N THR A 79 20.93 -13.15 -23.97
CA THR A 79 21.61 -12.28 -23.02
C THR A 79 22.71 -13.07 -22.30
N GLU A 80 23.96 -12.91 -22.73
CA GLU A 80 25.09 -13.69 -22.19
C GLU A 80 25.53 -13.19 -20.80
N ASN A 81 25.39 -11.89 -20.51
CA ASN A 81 25.90 -11.30 -19.28
C ASN A 81 24.80 -10.70 -18.40
N LEU A 82 24.35 -11.47 -17.41
CA LEU A 82 23.41 -11.01 -16.39
C LEU A 82 24.02 -10.05 -15.37
N ASP A 83 25.36 -9.90 -15.29
CA ASP A 83 25.98 -8.94 -14.37
C ASP A 83 25.67 -7.48 -14.78
N LEU A 84 25.58 -7.21 -16.09
CA LEU A 84 25.18 -5.89 -16.59
C LEU A 84 23.70 -5.59 -16.27
N ILE A 85 22.85 -6.61 -16.37
CA ILE A 85 21.43 -6.49 -16.02
C ILE A 85 21.27 -6.27 -14.52
N GLU A 86 22.11 -6.90 -13.70
CA GLU A 86 22.11 -6.72 -12.24
C GLU A 86 22.34 -5.26 -11.82
N GLU A 87 23.17 -4.55 -12.58
CA GLU A 87 23.48 -3.14 -12.36
C GLU A 87 22.51 -2.16 -13.01
N SER A 88 21.55 -2.65 -13.80
CA SER A 88 20.51 -1.80 -14.39
C SER A 88 19.64 -1.15 -13.30
N GLU A 89 19.18 0.07 -13.57
CA GLU A 89 18.28 0.78 -12.67
C GLU A 89 16.99 -0.01 -12.43
N GLN A 90 16.45 -0.66 -13.48
CA GLN A 90 15.28 -1.54 -13.38
C GLN A 90 15.49 -2.65 -12.34
N LEU A 91 16.57 -3.44 -12.45
CA LEU A 91 16.78 -4.56 -11.52
C LEU A 91 17.17 -4.09 -10.12
N LYS A 92 17.89 -2.97 -9.98
CA LYS A 92 18.14 -2.34 -8.68
C LYS A 92 16.83 -2.00 -7.96
N ARG A 93 15.85 -1.43 -8.68
CA ARG A 93 14.51 -1.17 -8.14
C ARG A 93 13.81 -2.46 -7.72
N TYR A 94 13.75 -3.47 -8.59
CA TYR A 94 13.08 -4.74 -8.25
C TYR A 94 13.71 -5.45 -7.05
N ARG A 95 15.04 -5.44 -6.95
CA ARG A 95 15.77 -6.01 -5.81
C ARG A 95 15.47 -5.30 -4.50
N ASN A 96 15.21 -4.00 -4.54
CA ASN A 96 14.87 -3.19 -3.36
C ASN A 96 13.41 -3.36 -2.95
N THR A 97 12.50 -3.48 -3.91
CA THR A 97 11.05 -3.58 -3.68
C THR A 97 10.61 -5.00 -3.32
N PHE A 98 11.10 -6.01 -4.05
CA PHE A 98 10.63 -7.38 -3.92
C PHE A 98 11.54 -8.23 -3.04
N PRO A 99 11.02 -8.80 -1.95
CA PRO A 99 11.85 -9.47 -0.95
C PRO A 99 12.34 -10.86 -1.40
N ASN A 100 11.78 -11.42 -2.47
CA ASN A 100 12.18 -12.70 -3.06
C ASN A 100 12.05 -12.65 -4.58
N LEU A 101 13.17 -12.47 -5.27
CA LEU A 101 13.24 -12.23 -6.72
C LEU A 101 14.23 -13.18 -7.39
N ILE A 102 13.85 -13.72 -8.54
CA ILE A 102 14.77 -14.44 -9.43
C ILE A 102 15.06 -13.59 -10.67
N LEU A 103 16.33 -13.46 -11.04
CA LEU A 103 16.73 -13.02 -12.39
C LEU A 103 17.14 -14.25 -13.21
N THR A 104 16.66 -14.36 -14.46
CA THR A 104 17.07 -15.45 -15.34
C THR A 104 17.15 -15.07 -16.82
N ASN A 105 18.10 -15.67 -17.54
CA ASN A 105 18.11 -15.72 -19.00
C ASN A 105 17.73 -17.11 -19.52
N PHE A 106 16.89 -17.84 -18.78
CA PHE A 106 16.48 -19.23 -19.04
C PHE A 106 17.56 -20.30 -18.84
N PHE A 107 18.83 -19.93 -18.69
CA PHE A 107 19.96 -20.84 -18.45
C PHE A 107 20.69 -20.59 -17.14
N GLU A 108 20.81 -19.32 -16.76
CA GLU A 108 21.33 -18.86 -15.47
C GLU A 108 20.17 -18.39 -14.60
N PHE A 109 20.19 -18.75 -13.32
CA PHE A 109 19.19 -18.34 -12.33
C PHE A 109 19.92 -17.73 -11.14
N ARG A 110 19.55 -16.50 -10.77
CA ARG A 110 20.06 -15.79 -9.59
C ARG A 110 18.90 -15.52 -8.65
N LEU A 111 19.03 -15.96 -7.40
CA LEU A 111 18.05 -15.72 -6.35
C LEU A 111 18.51 -14.56 -5.47
N TYR A 112 17.69 -13.53 -5.35
CA TYR A 112 17.88 -12.42 -4.44
C TYR A 112 16.85 -12.48 -3.32
N ARG A 113 17.28 -12.18 -2.09
CA ARG A 113 16.39 -11.94 -0.95
C ARG A 113 16.69 -10.60 -0.32
N ASN A 114 15.67 -9.74 -0.23
CA ASN A 114 15.79 -8.38 0.30
C ASN A 114 16.99 -7.62 -0.32
N GLY A 115 17.13 -7.70 -1.64
CA GLY A 115 18.22 -7.10 -2.41
C GLY A 115 19.56 -7.85 -2.42
N ILE A 116 19.76 -8.83 -1.54
CA ILE A 116 21.03 -9.56 -1.41
C ILE A 116 21.01 -10.81 -2.28
N LEU A 117 22.06 -11.03 -3.09
CA LEU A 117 22.23 -12.27 -3.84
C LEU A 117 22.47 -13.45 -2.89
N VAL A 118 21.58 -14.44 -2.92
CA VAL A 118 21.61 -15.63 -2.05
C VAL A 118 22.24 -16.81 -2.75
N ASN A 119 21.90 -17.03 -4.03
CA ASN A 119 22.40 -18.17 -4.80
C ASN A 119 22.37 -17.86 -6.30
N LYS A 120 23.29 -18.47 -7.06
CA LYS A 120 23.40 -18.36 -8.50
C LYS A 120 23.78 -19.71 -9.10
N VAL A 121 23.04 -20.15 -10.12
CA VAL A 121 23.29 -21.41 -10.81
C VAL A 121 23.16 -21.26 -12.32
N LEU A 122 24.10 -21.86 -13.04
CA LEU A 122 24.04 -22.01 -14.50
C LEU A 122 23.70 -23.47 -14.80
N ILE A 123 22.49 -23.73 -15.32
CA ILE A 123 21.98 -25.09 -15.55
C ILE A 123 22.35 -25.67 -16.92
N ALA A 124 22.82 -24.82 -17.83
CA ALA A 124 23.30 -25.20 -19.16
C ALA A 124 24.02 -24.01 -19.79
N ARG A 125 24.90 -24.26 -20.77
CA ARG A 125 25.66 -23.21 -21.45
C ARG A 125 24.86 -22.66 -22.66
N PRO A 126 24.51 -21.37 -22.69
CA PRO A 126 23.68 -20.79 -23.77
C PRO A 126 24.25 -20.99 -25.18
N PHE A 127 25.58 -20.95 -25.34
CA PHE A 127 26.22 -21.06 -26.66
C PHE A 127 25.94 -22.39 -27.36
N ILE A 128 25.63 -23.47 -26.63
CA ILE A 128 25.34 -24.78 -27.25
C ILE A 128 24.01 -24.71 -28.02
N VAL A 129 23.04 -23.96 -27.49
CA VAL A 129 21.77 -23.70 -28.18
C VAL A 129 21.99 -22.73 -29.33
N HIS A 130 22.58 -21.57 -29.05
CA HIS A 130 22.59 -20.46 -30.02
C HIS A 130 23.64 -20.60 -31.12
N LYS A 131 24.81 -21.18 -30.81
CA LYS A 131 25.92 -21.35 -31.77
C LYS A 131 25.95 -22.76 -32.36
N LEU A 132 25.78 -23.79 -31.53
CA LEU A 132 25.85 -25.19 -31.98
C LEU A 132 24.48 -25.77 -32.40
N LYS A 133 23.37 -25.07 -32.17
CA LYS A 133 21.99 -25.49 -32.53
C LYS A 133 21.61 -26.88 -32.01
N THR A 134 22.22 -27.31 -30.90
CA THR A 134 21.98 -28.62 -30.27
C THR A 134 21.42 -28.46 -28.86
N ILE A 135 20.96 -29.57 -28.26
CA ILE A 135 20.42 -29.57 -26.89
C ILE A 135 21.60 -29.58 -25.90
N PRO A 136 21.72 -28.57 -25.02
CA PRO A 136 22.79 -28.55 -24.03
C PRO A 136 22.63 -29.65 -22.99
N PRO A 137 23.73 -30.23 -22.50
CA PRO A 137 23.70 -31.09 -21.33
C PRO A 137 23.26 -30.28 -20.10
N VAL A 138 22.55 -30.93 -19.18
CA VAL A 138 22.20 -30.35 -17.88
C VAL A 138 23.47 -30.27 -17.04
N GLU A 139 23.71 -29.10 -16.45
CA GLU A 139 24.76 -28.85 -15.47
C GLU A 139 24.12 -28.48 -14.12
N LYS A 140 24.82 -28.79 -13.01
CA LYS A 140 24.48 -28.32 -11.65
C LYS A 140 23.01 -28.52 -11.19
N GLU A 141 22.37 -29.63 -11.59
CA GLU A 141 21.01 -29.97 -11.17
C GLU A 141 20.79 -29.96 -9.63
N PRO A 142 21.73 -30.44 -8.79
CA PRO A 142 21.59 -30.34 -7.34
C PRO A 142 21.55 -28.88 -6.83
N ASP A 143 22.38 -28.00 -7.38
CA ASP A 143 22.45 -26.59 -6.95
C ASP A 143 21.19 -25.82 -7.38
N PHE A 144 20.67 -26.14 -8.58
CA PHE A 144 19.40 -25.60 -9.04
C PHE A 144 18.23 -26.05 -8.16
N THR A 145 18.22 -27.31 -7.74
CA THR A 145 17.21 -27.82 -6.81
C THR A 145 17.24 -27.06 -5.49
N LYS A 146 18.43 -26.85 -4.91
CA LYS A 146 18.61 -26.02 -3.69
C LYS A 146 18.16 -24.58 -3.86
N LEU A 147 18.45 -23.95 -5.01
CA LEU A 147 17.99 -22.59 -5.30
C LEU A 147 16.46 -22.53 -5.32
N MET A 148 15.81 -23.51 -5.94
CA MET A 148 14.35 -23.57 -6.02
C MET A 148 13.71 -23.90 -4.67
N GLU A 149 14.30 -24.78 -3.86
CA GLU A 149 13.88 -25.01 -2.48
C GLU A 149 13.96 -23.72 -1.66
N ALA A 150 15.05 -22.95 -1.80
CA ALA A 150 15.18 -21.65 -1.18
C ALA A 150 14.10 -20.66 -1.69
N PHE A 151 13.87 -20.57 -2.99
CA PHE A 151 12.83 -19.69 -3.53
C PHE A 151 11.44 -20.05 -3.00
N TYR A 152 11.05 -21.33 -3.06
CA TYR A 152 9.73 -21.77 -2.62
C TYR A 152 9.57 -21.79 -1.09
N SER A 153 10.64 -21.96 -0.31
CA SER A 153 10.55 -21.89 1.17
C SER A 153 10.38 -20.46 1.70
N PHE A 154 10.49 -19.45 0.84
CA PHE A 154 10.25 -18.08 1.24
C PHE A 154 8.79 -17.88 1.69
N SER A 155 8.65 -17.16 2.79
CA SER A 155 7.38 -16.63 3.28
C SER A 155 7.68 -15.26 3.87
N LEU A 156 6.77 -14.30 3.67
CA LEU A 156 6.87 -13.02 4.35
C LEU A 156 6.92 -13.25 5.87
N PRO A 157 7.71 -12.44 6.62
CA PRO A 157 7.73 -12.54 8.08
C PRO A 157 6.31 -12.44 8.63
N ARG A 158 5.86 -13.47 9.38
CA ARG A 158 4.50 -13.52 9.95
C ARG A 158 4.21 -12.43 10.99
N VAL A 159 5.23 -11.70 11.43
CA VAL A 159 5.10 -10.62 12.41
C VAL A 159 5.92 -9.45 11.91
N TYR A 160 5.26 -8.54 11.19
CA TYR A 160 5.80 -7.20 11.03
C TYR A 160 5.60 -6.43 12.33
N ASN A 161 6.66 -5.79 12.83
CA ASN A 161 6.48 -4.66 13.74
C ASN A 161 6.10 -3.42 12.91
N ALA A 162 5.57 -2.37 13.56
CA ALA A 162 5.08 -1.18 12.85
C ALA A 162 6.13 -0.57 11.91
N LYS A 163 7.39 -0.56 12.34
CA LYS A 163 8.50 -0.01 11.55
C LYS A 163 8.74 -0.80 10.27
N ASN A 164 8.88 -2.12 10.37
CA ASN A 164 9.11 -2.97 9.20
C ASN A 164 7.90 -2.97 8.26
N LEU A 165 6.68 -2.91 8.81
CA LEU A 165 5.46 -2.77 8.01
C LEU A 165 5.48 -1.46 7.22
N ALA A 166 5.78 -0.34 7.88
CA ALA A 166 5.86 0.96 7.25
C ALA A 166 6.90 1.01 6.11
N ILE A 167 8.09 0.43 6.32
CA ILE A 167 9.14 0.31 5.30
C ILE A 167 8.66 -0.51 4.09
N GLU A 168 8.05 -1.67 4.33
CA GLU A 168 7.62 -2.56 3.25
C GLU A 168 6.45 -1.98 2.45
N LEU A 169 5.55 -1.25 3.09
CA LEU A 169 4.49 -0.50 2.41
C LEU A 169 5.08 0.65 1.61
N ALA A 170 5.99 1.45 2.19
CA ALA A 170 6.62 2.59 1.53
C ALA A 170 7.26 2.18 0.19
N LYS A 171 8.06 1.11 0.17
CA LYS A 171 8.68 0.59 -1.07
C LYS A 171 7.65 0.29 -2.16
N ARG A 172 6.55 -0.37 -1.80
CA ARG A 172 5.48 -0.76 -2.74
C ARG A 172 4.65 0.43 -3.19
N THR A 173 4.40 1.38 -2.31
CA THR A 173 3.74 2.63 -2.67
C THR A 173 4.60 3.43 -3.64
N SER A 174 5.93 3.51 -3.42
CA SER A 174 6.83 4.25 -4.31
C SER A 174 6.86 3.59 -5.68
N PHE A 175 6.91 2.25 -5.70
CA PHE A 175 6.82 1.49 -6.93
C PHE A 175 5.48 1.71 -7.66
N LEU A 176 4.34 1.67 -6.95
CA LEU A 176 3.03 1.99 -7.52
C LEU A 176 3.02 3.41 -8.12
N LYS A 177 3.61 4.38 -7.43
CA LYS A 177 3.68 5.77 -7.89
C LYS A 177 4.50 5.92 -9.17
N ASP A 178 5.77 5.57 -9.08
CA ASP A 178 6.77 5.89 -10.09
C ASP A 178 6.65 4.98 -11.32
N GLU A 179 6.31 3.70 -11.13
CA GLU A 179 6.44 2.70 -12.19
C GLU A 179 5.09 2.24 -12.77
N VAL A 180 3.98 2.55 -12.09
CA VAL A 180 2.63 2.13 -12.51
C VAL A 180 1.73 3.32 -12.79
N ILE A 181 1.47 4.19 -11.81
CA ILE A 181 0.54 5.31 -11.99
C ILE A 181 1.11 6.36 -12.94
N ALA A 182 2.38 6.74 -12.78
CA ALA A 182 3.02 7.73 -13.65
C ALA A 182 3.08 7.26 -15.12
N GLU A 183 3.45 5.99 -15.34
CA GLU A 183 3.52 5.40 -16.67
C GLU A 183 2.13 5.25 -17.31
N GLU A 184 1.14 4.71 -16.59
CA GLU A 184 -0.23 4.57 -17.11
C GLU A 184 -0.83 5.95 -17.43
N LEU A 185 -0.61 6.96 -16.57
CA LEU A 185 -1.06 8.33 -16.84
C LEU A 185 -0.42 8.91 -18.11
N ALA A 186 0.89 8.66 -18.33
CA ALA A 186 1.58 9.10 -19.54
C ALA A 186 1.11 8.36 -20.81
N GLU A 187 0.77 7.08 -20.71
CA GLU A 187 0.17 6.31 -21.80
C GLU A 187 -1.25 6.79 -22.13
N GLU A 188 -2.10 6.92 -21.12
CA GLU A 188 -3.49 7.38 -21.25
C GLU A 188 -3.57 8.81 -21.81
N GLU A 189 -2.63 9.68 -21.45
CA GLU A 189 -2.51 11.02 -22.03
C GLU A 189 -2.22 10.99 -23.53
N LYS A 190 -1.24 10.17 -23.96
CA LYS A 190 -0.94 10.00 -25.40
C LYS A 190 -2.14 9.46 -26.17
N ALA A 191 -2.94 8.60 -25.54
CA ALA A 191 -4.16 8.05 -26.11
C ALA A 191 -5.37 9.02 -26.04
N GLY A 192 -5.28 10.09 -25.24
CA GLY A 192 -6.34 11.07 -24.99
C GLY A 192 -7.55 10.51 -24.22
N LYS A 193 -7.41 9.34 -23.59
CA LYS A 193 -8.47 8.69 -22.81
C LYS A 193 -7.88 7.67 -21.85
N GLY A 194 -8.51 7.57 -20.69
CA GLY A 194 -8.13 6.61 -19.68
C GLY A 194 -8.74 6.93 -18.32
N PHE A 195 -8.73 5.97 -17.41
CA PHE A 195 -9.39 6.15 -16.10
C PHE A 195 -8.52 6.97 -15.15
N ILE A 196 -7.21 6.74 -15.16
CA ILE A 196 -6.26 7.45 -14.31
C ILE A 196 -6.18 8.92 -14.72
N LEU A 197 -6.19 9.19 -16.02
CA LEU A 197 -6.28 10.54 -16.58
C LEU A 197 -7.57 11.25 -16.13
N ARG A 198 -8.71 10.57 -16.12
CA ARG A 198 -9.98 11.16 -15.64
C ARG A 198 -9.98 11.44 -14.14
N PHE A 199 -9.33 10.59 -13.34
CA PHE A 199 -9.10 10.89 -11.94
C PHE A 199 -8.19 12.11 -11.79
N TYR A 200 -7.11 12.22 -12.57
CA TYR A 200 -6.25 13.39 -12.56
C TYR A 200 -7.02 14.68 -12.88
N GLU A 201 -7.82 14.68 -13.96
CA GLU A 201 -8.66 15.81 -14.34
C GLU A 201 -9.66 16.19 -13.24
N ALA A 202 -10.35 15.20 -12.66
CA ALA A 202 -11.30 15.45 -11.58
C ALA A 202 -10.63 16.01 -10.32
N PHE A 203 -9.45 15.49 -9.95
CA PHE A 203 -8.72 15.98 -8.79
C PHE A 203 -8.18 17.39 -9.01
N SER A 204 -7.64 17.65 -10.19
CA SER A 204 -7.14 18.98 -10.55
C SER A 204 -8.27 20.01 -10.65
N GLN A 205 -9.47 19.61 -11.07
CA GLN A 205 -10.60 20.53 -11.25
C GLN A 205 -11.37 20.79 -9.96
N PHE A 206 -11.62 19.76 -9.16
CA PHE A 206 -12.58 19.85 -8.04
C PHE A 206 -11.93 19.84 -6.65
N LEU A 207 -10.63 19.55 -6.53
CA LEU A 207 -10.00 19.33 -5.23
C LEU A 207 -8.75 20.18 -5.00
N ILE A 208 -7.84 20.19 -5.97
CA ILE A 208 -6.54 20.85 -5.83
C ILE A 208 -6.19 21.55 -7.14
N SER A 209 -6.42 22.86 -7.21
CA SER A 209 -6.00 23.67 -8.37
C SER A 209 -4.48 23.62 -8.52
N GLY A 210 -3.99 23.52 -9.76
CA GLY A 210 -2.57 23.45 -10.07
C GLY A 210 -1.87 22.13 -9.69
N LEU A 211 -2.62 21.05 -9.45
CA LEU A 211 -2.07 19.72 -9.17
C LEU A 211 -1.21 19.24 -10.36
N SER A 212 0.09 19.01 -10.13
CA SER A 212 0.97 18.40 -11.13
C SER A 212 0.66 16.91 -11.29
N LYS A 213 1.04 16.31 -12.42
CA LYS A 213 0.84 14.87 -12.66
C LYS A 213 1.68 14.02 -11.71
N GLU A 214 2.89 14.48 -11.39
CA GLU A 214 3.77 13.85 -10.42
C GLU A 214 3.16 13.89 -9.02
N ASP A 215 2.61 15.04 -8.61
CA ASP A 215 1.90 15.17 -7.33
C ASP A 215 0.60 14.34 -7.31
N PHE A 216 -0.09 14.22 -8.45
CA PHE A 216 -1.26 13.35 -8.56
C PHE A 216 -0.90 11.87 -8.43
N ALA A 217 0.14 11.40 -9.12
CA ALA A 217 0.59 10.01 -9.02
C ALA A 217 0.95 9.67 -7.57
N ASP A 218 1.63 10.60 -6.88
CA ASP A 218 1.95 10.49 -5.46
C ASP A 218 0.69 10.38 -4.60
N LEU A 219 -0.22 11.34 -4.77
CA LEU A 219 -1.46 11.42 -4.02
C LEU A 219 -2.33 10.17 -4.23
N TYR A 220 -2.46 9.70 -5.46
CA TYR A 220 -3.24 8.51 -5.83
C TYR A 220 -2.66 7.24 -5.19
N SER A 221 -1.34 7.07 -5.26
CA SER A 221 -0.63 5.90 -4.70
C SER A 221 -0.73 5.84 -3.18
N GLN A 222 -0.59 7.00 -2.52
CA GLN A 222 -0.83 7.13 -1.09
C GLN A 222 -2.29 6.82 -0.75
N THR A 223 -3.26 7.33 -1.51
CA THR A 223 -4.70 7.06 -1.31
C THR A 223 -4.98 5.56 -1.23
N ILE A 224 -4.43 4.79 -2.18
CA ILE A 224 -4.58 3.34 -2.24
C ILE A 224 -3.93 2.68 -1.02
N THR A 225 -2.68 3.03 -0.71
CA THR A 225 -1.97 2.37 0.40
C THR A 225 -2.65 2.62 1.74
N TYR A 226 -3.02 3.88 2.01
CA TYR A 226 -3.67 4.25 3.26
C TYR A 226 -5.11 3.77 3.34
N GLY A 227 -5.84 3.75 2.24
CA GLY A 227 -7.18 3.17 2.23
C GLY A 227 -7.16 1.67 2.53
N LEU A 228 -6.16 0.93 2.00
CA LEU A 228 -5.96 -0.49 2.32
C LEU A 228 -5.61 -0.66 3.80
N PHE A 229 -4.69 0.15 4.32
CA PHE A 229 -4.32 0.12 5.74
C PHE A 229 -5.51 0.44 6.65
N ALA A 230 -6.26 1.50 6.37
CA ALA A 230 -7.43 1.91 7.14
C ALA A 230 -8.54 0.85 7.11
N ALA A 231 -8.80 0.24 5.94
CA ALA A 231 -9.74 -0.85 5.81
C ALA A 231 -9.31 -2.08 6.61
N ARG A 232 -8.01 -2.42 6.56
CA ARG A 232 -7.44 -3.51 7.36
C ARG A 232 -7.58 -3.27 8.86
N MET A 233 -7.50 -2.00 9.29
CA MET A 233 -7.63 -1.60 10.69
C MET A 233 -9.05 -1.66 11.23
N ARG A 234 -10.04 -1.51 10.36
CA ARG A 234 -11.46 -1.60 10.72
C ARG A 234 -11.97 -3.04 10.72
N LEU A 235 -11.21 -4.00 10.18
CA LEU A 235 -11.61 -5.40 10.16
C LEU A 235 -11.60 -6.00 11.57
N PRO A 236 -12.75 -6.50 12.07
CA PRO A 236 -12.82 -7.14 13.39
C PRO A 236 -11.82 -8.29 13.53
N ALA A 237 -11.31 -8.51 14.74
CA ALA A 237 -10.35 -9.59 15.03
C ALA A 237 -10.90 -10.99 14.67
N GLU A 238 -12.21 -11.20 14.85
CA GLU A 238 -12.90 -12.46 14.53
C GLU A 238 -13.00 -12.69 13.01
N ALA A 239 -13.28 -11.63 12.25
CA ALA A 239 -13.27 -11.65 10.78
C ALA A 239 -11.84 -11.81 10.25
N SER A 240 -10.84 -11.23 10.92
CA SER A 240 -9.41 -11.39 10.59
C SER A 240 -8.93 -12.84 10.76
N ALA A 241 -9.39 -13.53 11.79
CA ALA A 241 -9.03 -14.94 12.05
C ALA A 241 -9.67 -15.91 11.04
N GLN A 242 -10.90 -15.62 10.58
CA GLN A 242 -11.58 -16.41 9.54
C GLN A 242 -11.07 -16.08 8.13
N ALA A 243 -10.69 -14.83 7.88
CA ALA A 243 -10.00 -14.40 6.67
C ALA A 243 -8.66 -15.15 6.52
N GLY A 244 -7.86 -15.26 7.57
CA GLY A 244 -6.62 -16.06 7.57
C GLY A 244 -6.82 -17.56 7.28
N ALA A 245 -8.04 -18.10 7.43
CA ALA A 245 -8.33 -19.51 7.24
C ALA A 245 -8.94 -19.85 5.85
N LYS A 246 -9.65 -18.92 5.18
CA LYS A 246 -10.26 -19.19 3.87
C LYS A 246 -10.19 -18.07 2.81
N ASN A 247 -10.00 -16.79 3.17
CA ASN A 247 -9.91 -15.64 2.24
C ASN A 247 -9.30 -14.42 2.99
N GLY A 248 -7.98 -14.28 2.99
CA GLY A 248 -7.25 -13.19 3.66
C GLY A 248 -7.64 -11.79 3.18
N PHE A 249 -7.10 -10.76 3.85
CA PHE A 249 -7.32 -9.36 3.47
C PHE A 249 -6.89 -9.13 2.02
N ASN A 250 -7.73 -8.47 1.23
CA ASN A 250 -7.52 -8.21 -0.19
C ASN A 250 -8.25 -6.93 -0.61
N ARG A 251 -7.97 -6.42 -1.82
CA ARG A 251 -8.56 -5.17 -2.33
C ARG A 251 -10.09 -5.13 -2.30
N LYS A 252 -10.76 -6.24 -2.63
CA LYS A 252 -12.24 -6.33 -2.63
C LYS A 252 -12.81 -6.18 -1.23
N LEU A 253 -12.22 -6.87 -0.26
CA LEU A 253 -12.60 -6.74 1.15
C LEU A 253 -12.30 -5.33 1.67
N ALA A 254 -11.26 -4.67 1.16
CA ALA A 254 -10.94 -3.31 1.56
C ALA A 254 -12.07 -2.32 1.20
N TYR A 255 -12.63 -2.42 -0.01
CA TYR A 255 -13.77 -1.58 -0.43
C TYR A 255 -14.97 -1.69 0.53
N ASP A 256 -15.29 -2.90 0.99
CA ASP A 256 -16.41 -3.14 1.90
C ASP A 256 -16.21 -2.49 3.28
N ASN A 257 -14.96 -2.26 3.68
CA ASN A 257 -14.58 -1.74 5.00
C ASN A 257 -14.19 -0.25 4.99
N ILE A 258 -14.22 0.42 3.83
CA ILE A 258 -14.04 1.87 3.73
C ILE A 258 -15.38 2.56 3.99
N PRO A 259 -15.46 3.53 4.93
CA PRO A 259 -16.69 4.25 5.22
C PRO A 259 -17.28 4.90 3.96
N SER A 260 -18.60 4.80 3.80
CA SER A 260 -19.32 5.46 2.70
C SER A 260 -19.20 6.98 2.69
N THR A 261 -18.81 7.55 3.82
CA THR A 261 -18.73 8.99 4.04
C THR A 261 -17.44 9.64 3.56
N ILE A 262 -16.42 8.85 3.20
CA ILE A 262 -15.17 9.35 2.63
C ILE A 262 -15.24 9.18 1.10
N GLY A 263 -15.98 10.08 0.43
CA GLY A 263 -16.38 9.95 -0.97
C GLY A 263 -15.24 9.62 -1.94
N ILE A 264 -14.15 10.40 -1.91
CA ILE A 264 -12.97 10.18 -2.75
C ILE A 264 -12.32 8.82 -2.53
N LEU A 265 -12.06 8.45 -1.27
CA LEU A 265 -11.48 7.14 -0.97
C LEU A 265 -12.38 6.04 -1.51
N ARG A 266 -13.70 6.19 -1.34
CA ARG A 266 -14.66 5.20 -1.79
C ARG A 266 -14.72 5.07 -3.30
N ASP A 267 -14.61 6.16 -4.05
CA ASP A 267 -14.62 6.11 -5.52
C ASP A 267 -13.31 5.56 -6.09
N VAL A 268 -12.16 5.94 -5.53
CA VAL A 268 -10.86 5.32 -5.86
C VAL A 268 -10.91 3.82 -5.57
N PHE A 269 -11.42 3.42 -4.41
CA PHE A 269 -11.53 2.00 -4.06
C PHE A 269 -12.59 1.23 -4.82
N ARG A 270 -13.68 1.89 -5.24
CA ARG A 270 -14.64 1.29 -6.16
C ARG A 270 -13.95 0.91 -7.45
N PHE A 271 -13.20 1.84 -8.04
CA PHE A 271 -12.43 1.60 -9.26
C PHE A 271 -11.42 0.46 -9.06
N VAL A 272 -10.53 0.58 -8.07
CA VAL A 272 -9.47 -0.43 -7.90
C VAL A 272 -9.97 -1.80 -7.43
N SER A 273 -11.22 -1.93 -6.97
CA SER A 273 -11.76 -3.19 -6.43
C SER A 273 -12.80 -3.85 -7.33
N LEU A 274 -13.64 -3.07 -8.00
CA LEU A 274 -14.82 -3.55 -8.73
C LEU A 274 -14.74 -3.37 -10.24
N GLU A 275 -13.84 -2.52 -10.74
CA GLU A 275 -13.67 -2.28 -12.17
C GLU A 275 -12.46 -3.04 -12.74
N ASP A 276 -12.37 -3.06 -14.07
CA ASP A 276 -11.25 -3.66 -14.80
C ASP A 276 -10.07 -2.68 -14.79
N VAL A 277 -9.21 -2.84 -13.80
CA VAL A 277 -7.95 -2.07 -13.68
C VAL A 277 -6.86 -2.64 -14.58
N PRO A 278 -5.88 -1.82 -15.02
CA PRO A 278 -4.67 -2.31 -15.65
C PRO A 278 -4.02 -3.42 -14.82
N THR A 279 -3.58 -4.50 -15.47
CA THR A 279 -3.01 -5.68 -14.78
C THR A 279 -1.82 -5.32 -13.88
N GLN A 280 -1.03 -4.32 -14.27
CA GLN A 280 0.11 -3.88 -13.48
C GLN A 280 -0.32 -3.21 -12.17
N MET A 281 -1.42 -2.47 -12.20
CA MET A 281 -2.03 -1.83 -11.04
C MET A 281 -2.66 -2.86 -10.12
N GLU A 282 -3.48 -3.77 -10.65
CA GLU A 282 -4.06 -4.87 -9.86
C GLU A 282 -2.98 -5.60 -9.06
N TRP A 283 -1.85 -5.85 -9.71
CA TRP A 283 -0.76 -6.61 -9.15
C TRP A 283 -0.12 -5.96 -7.92
N ILE A 284 0.29 -4.69 -8.01
CA ILE A 284 0.97 -4.01 -6.90
C ILE A 284 -0.01 -3.72 -5.76
N ILE A 285 -1.29 -3.46 -6.07
CA ILE A 285 -2.34 -3.27 -5.06
C ILE A 285 -2.56 -4.55 -4.27
N ASP A 286 -2.60 -5.70 -4.95
CA ASP A 286 -2.73 -7.00 -4.29
C ASP A 286 -1.49 -7.32 -3.42
N ASP A 287 -0.28 -6.96 -3.86
CA ASP A 287 0.95 -7.13 -3.07
C ASP A 287 0.96 -6.24 -1.81
N ILE A 288 0.50 -4.99 -1.90
CA ILE A 288 0.27 -4.11 -0.74
C ILE A 288 -0.75 -4.74 0.22
N ALA A 289 -1.86 -5.26 -0.31
CA ALA A 289 -2.89 -5.90 0.49
C ALA A 289 -2.37 -7.17 1.18
N GLU A 290 -1.50 -7.95 0.53
CA GLU A 290 -0.89 -9.13 1.16
C GLU A 290 0.01 -8.76 2.34
N VAL A 291 0.87 -7.75 2.18
CA VAL A 291 1.72 -7.27 3.28
C VAL A 291 0.87 -6.91 4.51
N LEU A 292 -0.26 -6.24 4.30
CA LEU A 292 -1.24 -5.90 5.34
C LEU A 292 -1.99 -7.12 5.90
N SER A 293 -2.19 -8.15 5.08
CA SER A 293 -2.85 -9.41 5.46
C SER A 293 -1.99 -10.21 6.44
N VAL A 294 -0.68 -10.27 6.18
CA VAL A 294 0.30 -11.01 7.01
C VAL A 294 0.65 -10.24 8.29
N ALA A 295 0.50 -8.91 8.30
CA ALA A 295 0.72 -8.12 9.50
C ALA A 295 -0.36 -8.36 10.57
N ASP A 296 0.07 -8.56 11.82
CA ASP A 296 -0.82 -8.59 12.98
C ASP A 296 -1.17 -7.16 13.40
N VAL A 297 -2.00 -6.51 12.58
CA VAL A 297 -2.32 -5.10 12.78
C VAL A 297 -3.15 -4.89 14.05
N ASN A 298 -3.88 -5.91 14.52
CA ASN A 298 -4.58 -5.86 15.81
C ASN A 298 -3.62 -5.83 16.99
N LYS A 299 -2.54 -6.62 16.94
CA LYS A 299 -1.47 -6.52 17.95
C LYS A 299 -0.74 -5.18 17.85
N LEU A 300 -0.52 -4.65 16.64
CA LEU A 300 -0.03 -3.29 16.43
C LEU A 300 -0.99 -2.20 16.96
N LEU A 301 -2.26 -2.50 17.22
CA LEU A 301 -3.14 -1.60 17.94
C LEU A 301 -3.09 -1.87 19.45
N GLN A 302 -3.18 -3.13 19.87
CA GLN A 302 -3.25 -3.53 21.28
C GLN A 302 -1.97 -3.25 22.07
N ASP A 303 -0.79 -3.56 21.52
CA ASP A 303 0.49 -3.24 22.15
C ASP A 303 0.61 -1.72 22.36
N TYR A 304 0.00 -0.94 21.48
CA TYR A 304 0.02 0.52 21.51
C TYR A 304 -1.04 1.13 22.44
N PHE A 305 -2.23 0.53 22.59
CA PHE A 305 -3.22 0.91 23.60
C PHE A 305 -2.76 0.58 25.03
N ARG A 306 -1.93 -0.46 25.21
CA ARG A 306 -1.39 -0.85 26.53
C ARG A 306 -0.26 0.03 27.03
N GLU A 307 0.52 0.66 26.15
CA GLU A 307 1.69 1.47 26.54
C GLU A 307 1.34 2.86 27.14
N GLY A 308 0.06 3.26 27.14
CA GLY A 308 -0.50 4.19 28.14
C GLY A 308 0.21 5.54 28.34
N LYS A 309 0.93 6.06 27.34
CA LYS A 309 1.65 7.35 27.43
C LYS A 309 1.60 8.14 26.12
N GLY A 310 0.49 8.87 25.91
CA GLY A 310 0.43 10.11 25.13
C GLY A 310 1.09 10.09 23.76
N LYS A 311 0.81 9.05 22.96
CA LYS A 311 1.33 8.90 21.61
C LYS A 311 0.26 8.30 20.72
N ASP A 312 -0.29 9.12 19.84
CA ASP A 312 -1.20 8.67 18.79
C ASP A 312 -0.51 7.61 17.89
N PRO A 313 -0.91 6.33 17.97
CA PRO A 313 -0.20 5.23 17.33
C PRO A 313 -0.37 5.21 15.81
N VAL A 314 -1.51 5.71 15.32
CA VAL A 314 -1.75 5.86 13.88
C VAL A 314 -0.79 6.89 13.32
N VAL A 315 -0.52 7.96 14.08
CA VAL A 315 0.42 9.01 13.68
C VAL A 315 1.86 8.53 13.67
N HIS A 316 2.33 7.75 14.64
CA HIS A 316 3.71 7.25 14.61
C HIS A 316 3.99 6.25 13.49
N PHE A 317 3.01 5.39 13.18
CA PHE A 317 3.08 4.53 12.01
C PHE A 317 3.18 5.38 10.73
N TYR A 318 2.33 6.40 10.61
CA TYR A 318 2.34 7.36 9.51
C TYR A 318 3.68 8.11 9.38
N GLU A 319 4.26 8.57 10.48
CA GLU A 319 5.57 9.25 10.47
C GLU A 319 6.67 8.34 9.94
N THR A 320 6.66 7.08 10.37
CA THR A 320 7.64 6.08 9.94
C THR A 320 7.46 5.77 8.46
N PHE A 321 6.22 5.62 7.99
CA PHE A 321 5.95 5.42 6.58
C PHE A 321 6.43 6.59 5.74
N LEU A 322 6.07 7.83 6.10
CA LEU A 322 6.47 9.01 5.33
C LEU A 322 7.98 9.21 5.27
N ALA A 323 8.67 8.93 6.37
CA ALA A 323 10.13 9.04 6.42
C ALA A 323 10.82 8.10 5.43
N GLU A 324 10.23 6.93 5.18
CA GLU A 324 10.77 5.92 4.25
C GLU A 324 10.25 6.14 2.82
N TYR A 325 9.01 6.58 2.66
CA TYR A 325 8.33 6.75 1.37
C TYR A 325 8.76 8.03 0.63
N ASP A 326 8.75 9.17 1.31
CA ASP A 326 9.15 10.45 0.72
C ASP A 326 9.75 11.41 1.76
N PRO A 327 11.01 11.20 2.17
CA PRO A 327 11.67 12.04 3.17
C PRO A 327 11.80 13.49 2.71
N LYS A 328 11.98 13.73 1.41
CA LYS A 328 12.16 15.09 0.85
C LYS A 328 10.86 15.88 0.85
N THR A 329 9.74 15.26 0.53
CA THR A 329 8.42 15.92 0.56
C THR A 329 7.94 16.08 1.99
N ARG A 330 8.24 15.12 2.88
CA ARG A 330 8.01 15.27 4.33
C ARG A 330 8.70 16.52 4.88
N GLU A 331 9.99 16.72 4.58
CA GLU A 331 10.74 17.91 5.02
C GLU A 331 10.20 19.19 4.39
N ARG A 332 9.99 19.21 3.06
CA ARG A 332 9.52 20.40 2.33
C ARG A 332 8.11 20.83 2.73
N ARG A 333 7.20 19.88 2.93
CA ARG A 333 5.81 20.14 3.32
C ARG A 333 5.65 20.32 4.84
N GLY A 334 6.73 20.18 5.61
CA GLY A 334 6.73 20.43 7.05
C GLY A 334 5.78 19.54 7.83
N VAL A 335 5.58 18.29 7.40
CA VAL A 335 4.64 17.35 8.05
C VAL A 335 5.26 16.86 9.35
N TYR A 336 5.11 17.65 10.41
CA TYR A 336 5.58 17.36 11.76
C TYR A 336 4.40 17.18 12.70
N TYR A 337 4.44 16.13 13.52
CA TYR A 337 3.46 15.97 14.57
C TYR A 337 3.60 17.10 15.60
N THR A 338 2.50 17.81 15.84
CA THR A 338 2.47 18.80 16.92
C THR A 338 2.48 18.06 18.27
N PRO A 339 3.45 18.33 19.17
CA PRO A 339 3.51 17.64 20.45
C PRO A 339 2.23 17.80 21.27
N GLU A 340 1.73 16.70 21.82
CA GLU A 340 0.48 16.69 22.61
C GLU A 340 0.44 17.72 23.74
N PRO A 341 1.53 17.98 24.51
CA PRO A 341 1.49 19.01 25.54
C PRO A 341 1.19 20.41 24.99
N VAL A 342 1.67 20.72 23.78
CA VAL A 342 1.41 22.00 23.11
C VAL A 342 -0.05 22.07 22.68
N VAL A 343 -0.55 21.02 22.04
CA VAL A 343 -1.95 20.91 21.62
C VAL A 343 -2.89 21.05 22.82
N SER A 344 -2.68 20.24 23.86
CA SER A 344 -3.47 20.28 25.10
C SER A 344 -3.46 21.66 25.74
N TYR A 345 -2.29 22.31 25.80
CA TYR A 345 -2.20 23.66 26.37
C TYR A 345 -3.07 24.66 25.59
N ILE A 346 -2.96 24.68 24.26
CA ILE A 346 -3.72 25.59 23.41
C ILE A 346 -5.22 25.31 23.53
N VAL A 347 -5.65 24.06 23.39
CA VAL A 347 -7.06 23.67 23.43
C VAL A 347 -7.70 24.00 24.78
N ARG A 348 -7.03 23.69 25.90
CA ARG A 348 -7.53 24.06 27.24
C ARG A 348 -7.58 25.56 27.44
N SER A 349 -6.58 26.29 26.94
CA SER A 349 -6.58 27.76 27.01
C SER A 349 -7.77 28.36 26.26
N LEU A 350 -8.06 27.88 25.04
CA LEU A 350 -9.24 28.29 24.28
C LEU A 350 -10.54 27.96 25.02
N HIS A 351 -10.63 26.76 25.59
CA HIS A 351 -11.78 26.34 26.39
C HIS A 351 -12.03 27.26 27.61
N HIS A 352 -10.97 27.65 28.33
CA HIS A 352 -11.07 28.61 29.44
C HIS A 352 -11.43 30.02 28.96
N ILE A 353 -10.81 30.50 27.89
CA ILE A 353 -11.11 31.82 27.32
C ILE A 353 -12.58 31.92 26.90
N LEU A 354 -13.15 30.87 26.31
CA LEU A 354 -14.57 30.81 25.96
C LEU A 354 -15.47 31.00 27.18
N LYS A 355 -15.14 30.37 28.31
CA LYS A 355 -15.85 30.50 29.58
C LYS A 355 -15.72 31.91 30.17
N ASP A 356 -14.49 32.39 30.29
CA ASP A 356 -14.19 33.61 31.06
C ASP A 356 -14.47 34.91 30.29
N ARG A 357 -14.34 34.89 28.96
CA ARG A 357 -14.32 36.10 28.12
C ARG A 357 -15.47 36.18 27.12
N PHE A 358 -16.08 35.05 26.78
CA PHE A 358 -17.13 34.98 25.76
C PHE A 358 -18.47 34.46 26.29
N ASP A 359 -18.61 34.33 27.62
CA ASP A 359 -19.83 33.90 28.31
C ASP A 359 -20.37 32.55 27.79
N LYS A 360 -19.45 31.64 27.45
CA LYS A 360 -19.76 30.27 27.05
C LYS A 360 -19.49 29.35 28.23
N ALA A 361 -20.48 29.20 29.11
CA ALA A 361 -20.33 28.48 30.38
C ALA A 361 -19.79 27.04 30.23
N ASP A 362 -20.03 26.39 29.08
CA ASP A 362 -19.55 25.03 28.76
C ASP A 362 -18.31 25.03 27.85
N GLY A 363 -17.72 26.20 27.59
CA GLY A 363 -16.54 26.35 26.74
C GLY A 363 -16.77 25.75 25.35
N LEU A 364 -15.89 24.82 24.95
CA LEU A 364 -15.99 24.09 23.69
C LEU A 364 -17.26 23.23 23.55
N ALA A 365 -17.93 22.89 24.66
CA ALA A 365 -19.16 22.12 24.64
C ALA A 365 -20.43 22.97 24.48
N SER A 366 -20.30 24.30 24.42
CA SER A 366 -21.44 25.19 24.13
C SER A 366 -21.91 25.04 22.69
N ASP A 367 -23.22 24.85 22.50
CA ASP A 367 -23.90 24.65 21.20
C ASP A 367 -23.67 25.75 20.15
N THR A 368 -23.37 26.96 20.60
CA THR A 368 -23.07 28.14 19.78
C THR A 368 -21.60 28.25 19.36
N VAL A 369 -20.75 27.30 19.74
CA VAL A 369 -19.32 27.28 19.39
C VAL A 369 -19.07 26.40 18.18
N THR A 370 -18.48 27.00 17.15
CA THR A 370 -17.98 26.31 15.95
C THR A 370 -16.45 26.35 15.98
N VAL A 371 -15.81 25.23 15.67
CA VAL A 371 -14.35 25.11 15.64
C VAL A 371 -13.90 24.79 14.22
N LEU A 372 -12.88 25.49 13.73
CA LEU A 372 -12.24 25.22 12.44
C LEU A 372 -10.74 25.04 12.66
N ASP A 373 -10.21 23.92 12.16
CA ASP A 373 -8.77 23.71 11.99
C ASP A 373 -8.42 23.79 10.49
N PRO A 374 -7.82 24.90 10.01
CA PRO A 374 -7.58 25.14 8.58
C PRO A 374 -6.40 24.34 8.02
N ALA A 375 -5.58 23.70 8.86
CA ALA A 375 -4.39 22.95 8.45
C ALA A 375 -4.21 21.77 9.41
N SER A 376 -5.19 20.89 9.37
CA SER A 376 -5.46 19.99 10.48
C SER A 376 -4.49 18.82 10.64
N GLY A 377 -3.70 18.53 9.61
CA GLY A 377 -2.81 17.38 9.57
C GLY A 377 -3.59 16.12 9.91
N THR A 378 -3.15 15.43 10.95
CA THR A 378 -3.78 14.20 11.43
C THR A 378 -4.89 14.44 12.46
N LEU A 379 -5.52 15.63 12.47
CA LEU A 379 -6.61 16.04 13.37
C LEU A 379 -6.26 16.11 14.87
N THR A 380 -5.00 16.33 15.24
CA THR A 380 -4.60 16.33 16.66
C THR A 380 -5.31 17.40 17.49
N PHE A 381 -5.47 18.62 16.97
CA PHE A 381 -6.18 19.69 17.68
C PHE A 381 -7.66 19.38 17.89
N LEU A 382 -8.36 18.92 16.85
CA LEU A 382 -9.79 18.64 16.96
C LEU A 382 -10.10 17.38 17.76
N ALA A 383 -9.21 16.39 17.77
CA ALA A 383 -9.32 15.24 18.64
C ALA A 383 -9.28 15.66 20.12
N GLU A 384 -8.30 16.48 20.52
CA GLU A 384 -8.19 16.99 21.90
C GLU A 384 -9.35 17.92 22.25
N ALA A 385 -9.79 18.77 21.31
CA ALA A 385 -10.94 19.64 21.50
C ALA A 385 -12.25 18.86 21.71
N ALA A 386 -12.47 17.80 20.92
CA ALA A 386 -13.63 16.94 21.05
C ALA A 386 -13.62 16.19 22.39
N LYS A 387 -12.46 15.64 22.80
CA LYS A 387 -12.30 15.00 24.09
C LYS A 387 -12.63 15.94 25.24
N LEU A 388 -12.04 17.14 25.25
CA LEU A 388 -12.28 18.13 26.29
C LEU A 388 -13.76 18.58 26.34
N ALA A 389 -14.39 18.75 25.18
CA ALA A 389 -15.81 19.11 25.11
C ALA A 389 -16.72 17.99 25.64
N VAL A 390 -16.44 16.72 25.29
CA VAL A 390 -17.20 15.57 25.79
C VAL A 390 -17.01 15.39 27.30
N ASP A 391 -15.78 15.57 27.81
CA ASP A 391 -15.49 15.49 29.25
C ASP A 391 -16.21 16.57 30.05
N GLU A 392 -16.24 17.81 29.55
CA GLU A 392 -17.00 18.92 30.14
C GLU A 392 -18.50 18.60 30.16
N PHE A 393 -19.06 18.18 29.02
CA PHE A 393 -20.47 17.83 28.92
C PHE A 393 -20.83 16.70 29.90
N ALA A 394 -20.04 15.63 29.91
CA ALA A 394 -20.33 14.47 30.73
C ALA A 394 -20.18 14.75 32.23
N SER A 395 -19.29 15.68 32.61
CA SER A 395 -19.10 16.12 34.00
C SER A 395 -20.28 16.95 34.52
N LYS A 396 -20.95 17.74 33.66
CA LYS A 396 -22.08 18.59 34.04
C LYS A 396 -23.45 17.93 33.86
N TYR A 397 -23.62 17.19 32.77
CA TYR A 397 -24.92 16.67 32.32
C TYR A 397 -25.02 15.14 32.39
N GLY A 398 -23.94 14.47 32.79
CA GLY A 398 -23.88 13.03 32.97
C GLY A 398 -23.49 12.24 31.72
N GLN A 399 -23.18 10.96 31.90
CA GLN A 399 -22.62 10.10 30.86
C GLN A 399 -23.63 9.64 29.80
N GLY A 400 -24.93 9.62 30.12
CA GLY A 400 -25.98 9.06 29.25
C GLY A 400 -26.26 9.86 27.99
N GLY A 401 -25.90 11.16 27.95
CA GLY A 401 -26.14 12.05 26.82
C GLY A 401 -24.99 12.18 25.82
N LYS A 402 -23.84 11.51 26.05
CA LYS A 402 -22.61 11.73 25.26
C LYS A 402 -22.79 11.47 23.76
N GLU A 403 -23.47 10.38 23.39
CA GLU A 403 -23.67 10.03 21.99
C GLU A 403 -24.49 11.11 21.25
N GLY A 404 -25.57 11.60 21.87
CA GLY A 404 -26.37 12.70 21.34
C GLY A 404 -25.56 13.98 21.21
N PHE A 405 -24.82 14.35 22.26
CA PHE A 405 -23.94 15.53 22.24
C PHE A 405 -22.88 15.46 21.12
N ILE A 406 -22.23 14.31 20.95
CA ILE A 406 -21.25 14.10 19.88
C ILE A 406 -21.90 14.30 18.50
N LYS A 407 -23.08 13.74 18.28
CA LYS A 407 -23.79 13.82 16.99
C LYS A 407 -24.34 15.22 16.71
N ASP A 408 -24.87 15.88 17.72
CA ASP A 408 -25.55 17.15 17.57
C ASP A 408 -24.63 18.36 17.65
N HIS A 409 -23.47 18.22 18.29
CA HIS A 409 -22.49 19.29 18.42
C HIS A 409 -21.20 18.98 17.68
N ILE A 410 -20.44 17.96 18.09
CA ILE A 410 -19.09 17.71 17.56
C ILE A 410 -19.12 17.44 16.05
N LEU A 411 -19.95 16.52 15.57
CA LEU A 411 -20.03 16.20 14.14
C LEU A 411 -20.64 17.33 13.29
N LYS A 412 -21.38 18.25 13.90
CA LYS A 412 -22.02 19.37 13.18
C LYS A 412 -21.16 20.63 13.17
N ASN A 413 -20.39 20.89 14.22
CA ASN A 413 -19.79 22.19 14.48
C ASN A 413 -18.25 22.18 14.47
N PHE A 414 -17.61 21.01 14.34
CA PHE A 414 -16.14 20.92 14.26
C PHE A 414 -15.73 20.61 12.82
N TYR A 415 -14.95 21.50 12.23
CA TYR A 415 -14.54 21.48 10.83
C TYR A 415 -13.03 21.41 10.74
N ALA A 416 -12.53 20.66 9.77
CA ALA A 416 -11.11 20.60 9.46
C ALA A 416 -10.86 20.58 7.97
N PHE A 417 -9.78 21.25 7.57
CA PHE A 417 -9.25 21.19 6.21
C PHE A 417 -7.87 20.56 6.23
N GLU A 418 -7.56 19.78 5.20
CA GLU A 418 -6.27 19.15 5.01
C GLU A 418 -5.94 19.13 3.52
N LEU A 419 -4.70 19.43 3.17
CA LEU A 419 -4.24 19.48 1.78
C LEU A 419 -3.78 18.09 1.29
N MET A 420 -3.21 17.29 2.18
CA MET A 420 -2.58 16.02 1.83
C MET A 420 -3.52 14.84 2.11
N MET A 421 -3.56 13.88 1.17
CA MET A 421 -4.44 12.72 1.30
C MET A 421 -4.11 11.81 2.49
N ALA A 422 -2.83 11.59 2.75
CA ALA A 422 -2.42 10.70 3.82
C ALA A 422 -2.81 11.19 5.22
N PRO A 423 -2.53 12.44 5.64
CA PRO A 423 -3.02 12.95 6.92
C PRO A 423 -4.55 13.08 6.91
N TYR A 424 -5.19 13.32 5.77
CA TYR A 424 -6.64 13.27 5.64
C TYR A 424 -7.22 11.88 5.98
N ALA A 425 -6.69 10.81 5.39
CA ALA A 425 -7.14 9.45 5.67
C ALA A 425 -6.87 9.03 7.12
N VAL A 426 -5.68 9.39 7.64
CA VAL A 426 -5.29 9.17 9.04
C VAL A 426 -6.22 9.93 10.00
N GLY A 427 -6.57 11.18 9.70
CA GLY A 427 -7.49 11.97 10.50
C GLY A 427 -8.85 11.30 10.63
N HIS A 428 -9.42 10.83 9.51
CA HIS A 428 -10.69 10.09 9.53
C HIS A 428 -10.61 8.80 10.35
N LEU A 429 -9.49 8.06 10.27
CA LEU A 429 -9.28 6.85 11.07
C LEU A 429 -9.18 7.18 12.57
N LYS A 430 -8.35 8.17 12.92
CA LYS A 430 -8.16 8.65 14.29
C LYS A 430 -9.47 9.09 14.93
N MET A 431 -10.24 9.92 14.23
CA MET A 431 -11.53 10.38 14.75
C MET A 431 -12.53 9.24 14.89
N SER A 432 -12.55 8.27 13.97
CA SER A 432 -13.40 7.08 14.10
C SER A 432 -13.13 6.35 15.41
N PHE A 433 -11.86 6.08 15.73
CA PHE A 433 -11.49 5.39 16.97
C PHE A 433 -11.76 6.22 18.21
N LEU A 434 -11.45 7.52 18.18
CA LEU A 434 -11.71 8.42 19.30
C LEU A 434 -13.21 8.48 19.63
N LEU A 435 -14.06 8.61 18.61
CA LEU A 435 -15.50 8.70 18.84
C LEU A 435 -16.08 7.40 19.39
N GLU A 436 -15.58 6.24 18.93
CA GLU A 436 -15.92 4.93 19.51
C GLU A 436 -15.50 4.85 20.99
N GLU A 437 -14.28 5.27 21.34
CA GLU A 437 -13.78 5.31 22.72
C GLU A 437 -14.63 6.22 23.63
N LEU A 438 -15.11 7.35 23.08
CA LEU A 438 -16.00 8.27 23.79
C LEU A 438 -17.43 7.74 23.94
N GLY A 439 -17.74 6.58 23.33
CA GLY A 439 -19.04 5.90 23.41
C GLY A 439 -20.00 6.24 22.28
N CYS A 440 -19.52 6.74 21.14
CA CYS A 440 -20.32 7.03 19.96
C CYS A 440 -19.98 6.07 18.81
N SER A 441 -20.90 5.16 18.51
CA SER A 441 -20.81 4.36 17.28
C SER A 441 -21.35 5.17 16.09
N LEU A 442 -20.47 5.48 15.16
CA LEU A 442 -20.82 6.15 13.90
C LEU A 442 -21.73 5.25 13.07
N LYS A 443 -22.89 5.77 12.64
CA LYS A 443 -23.72 5.14 11.62
C LYS A 443 -23.11 5.34 10.24
N LYS A 444 -23.63 4.62 9.25
CA LYS A 444 -23.11 4.59 7.87
C LYS A 444 -22.96 5.97 7.20
N ASP A 445 -23.78 6.95 7.61
CA ASP A 445 -23.78 8.32 7.08
C ASP A 445 -23.15 9.35 8.05
N ASP A 446 -22.77 8.93 9.26
CA ASP A 446 -22.13 9.81 10.23
C ASP A 446 -20.66 10.02 9.82
N ARG A 447 -20.23 11.29 9.76
CA ARG A 447 -18.83 11.63 9.45
C ARG A 447 -18.35 12.85 10.19
N PHE A 448 -17.08 12.83 10.54
CA PHE A 448 -16.39 14.03 10.95
C PHE A 448 -16.19 14.95 9.73
N LYS A 449 -16.36 16.26 9.91
CA LYS A 449 -16.27 17.26 8.85
C LYS A 449 -14.82 17.64 8.54
N LEU A 450 -14.03 16.64 8.18
CA LEU A 450 -12.69 16.78 7.61
C LEU A 450 -12.78 16.74 6.08
N TYR A 451 -12.25 17.78 5.42
CA TYR A 451 -12.28 17.96 3.97
C TYR A 451 -10.86 18.01 3.40
N LEU A 452 -10.68 17.39 2.25
CA LEU A 452 -9.44 17.46 1.48
C LEU A 452 -9.51 18.69 0.58
N THR A 453 -8.78 19.76 0.93
CA THR A 453 -8.80 21.03 0.21
C THR A 453 -7.58 21.87 0.55
N ASN A 454 -7.25 22.82 -0.33
CA ASN A 454 -6.31 23.88 -0.01
C ASN A 454 -7.05 25.08 0.61
N THR A 455 -6.81 25.35 1.89
CA THR A 455 -7.48 26.44 2.62
C THR A 455 -7.17 27.84 2.07
N LEU A 456 -6.07 28.00 1.32
CA LEU A 456 -5.69 29.27 0.71
C LEU A 456 -6.22 29.42 -0.72
N ASP A 457 -6.81 28.37 -1.29
CA ASP A 457 -7.40 28.44 -2.62
C ASP A 457 -8.70 29.25 -2.56
N MET A 458 -8.82 30.25 -3.42
CA MET A 458 -9.94 31.18 -3.46
C MET A 458 -10.81 31.00 -4.70
N GLU A 459 -10.49 30.03 -5.56
CA GLU A 459 -11.34 29.67 -6.70
C GLU A 459 -12.50 28.79 -6.20
N GLU A 460 -13.74 29.26 -6.42
CA GLU A 460 -15.00 28.54 -6.11
C GLU A 460 -15.29 27.37 -7.06
#